data_AF-A0A133VH03-F1
#
_entry.id   AF-A0A133VH03-F1
#
_cell.length_a   1.000
_cell.length_b   1.000
_cell.length_c   1.000
_cell.angle_alpha   90.00
_cell.angle_beta   90.00
_cell.angle_gamma   90.00
#
_symmetry.space_group_name_H-M   'P 1'
#
loop_
_entity.id
_entity.type
_entity.pdbx_description
1 polymer ?
#
loop_
_entity_poly.entity_id
_entity_poly.type
_entity_poly.pdbx_seq_one_letter_code
_entity_poly.pdbx_strand_id
1 'polypeptide(L)'
;MKIYFSHPTFTFRTDTEEFCIKMIREKFNDIEKIFNPLKYGLKHDVRSFIHESDAVVGMAISEKFTFLVQNEMKEGKKWGADLYTIRVQNKEKIGEIEEGMPKEIQKLSKEESDKFTNELMKKNRESFWSLLLGKHGSRF
;
A
#
# COMPACT_ATOMS: atom_id res chain seq x y z
N MET A 1 14.35 12.40 4.16
CA MET A 1 13.73 11.11 4.53
C MET A 1 13.41 10.28 3.30
N LYS A 2 13.76 8.99 3.30
CA LYS A 2 13.42 7.99 2.28
C LYS A 2 12.33 7.08 2.81
N ILE A 3 11.23 6.97 2.05
CA ILE A 3 10.05 6.20 2.46
C ILE A 3 9.80 5.08 1.46
N TYR A 4 9.65 3.86 1.94
CA TYR A 4 9.15 2.74 1.15
C TYR A 4 7.63 2.64 1.30
N PHE A 5 6.90 2.79 0.19
CA PHE A 5 5.46 2.64 0.18
C PHE A 5 5.06 1.25 -0.32
N SER A 6 4.67 0.39 0.62
CA SER A 6 4.21 -0.97 0.36
C SER A 6 2.69 -1.00 0.21
N HIS A 7 2.21 -1.44 -0.95
CA HIS A 7 0.77 -1.54 -1.22
C HIS A 7 0.42 -2.75 -2.09
N PRO A 8 -0.83 -3.25 -2.02
CA PRO A 8 -1.26 -4.38 -2.84
C PRO A 8 -1.07 -4.10 -4.34
N THR A 9 -0.68 -5.12 -5.10
CA THR A 9 -0.38 -4.95 -6.53
C THR A 9 -1.55 -4.42 -7.34
N PHE A 10 -2.77 -4.77 -6.95
CA PHE A 10 -3.98 -4.29 -7.61
C PHE A 10 -4.27 -2.81 -7.38
N THR A 11 -3.59 -2.13 -6.44
CA THR A 11 -3.72 -0.68 -6.27
C THR A 11 -2.68 0.10 -7.08
N PHE A 12 -1.84 -0.55 -7.88
CA PHE A 12 -0.86 0.14 -8.72
C PHE A 12 -1.51 0.95 -9.85
N ARG A 13 -1.10 2.21 -10.01
CA ARG A 13 -1.63 3.20 -10.96
C ARG A 13 -3.12 3.45 -10.78
N THR A 14 -3.50 3.73 -9.55
CA THR A 14 -4.90 3.96 -9.13
C THR A 14 -5.00 5.25 -8.35
N ASP A 15 -6.18 5.88 -8.33
CA ASP A 15 -6.42 7.10 -7.55
C ASP A 15 -6.11 6.88 -6.06
N THR A 16 -6.33 5.66 -5.57
CA THR A 16 -6.01 5.28 -4.18
C THR A 16 -4.51 5.27 -3.92
N GLU A 17 -3.69 4.79 -4.86
CA GLU A 17 -2.23 4.90 -4.76
C GLU A 17 -1.80 6.36 -4.76
N GLU A 18 -2.30 7.16 -5.70
CA GLU A 18 -1.95 8.58 -5.79
C GLU A 18 -2.34 9.35 -4.53
N PHE A 19 -3.53 9.08 -3.99
CA PHE A 19 -4.01 9.69 -2.76
C PHE A 19 -3.15 9.29 -1.55
N CYS A 20 -2.80 8.01 -1.41
CA CYS A 20 -1.94 7.56 -0.32
C CYS A 20 -0.52 8.16 -0.42
N ILE A 21 0.04 8.27 -1.62
CA ILE A 21 1.33 8.96 -1.83
C ILE A 21 1.23 10.43 -1.43
N LYS A 22 0.10 11.10 -1.74
CA LYS A 22 -0.15 12.47 -1.31
C LYS A 22 -0.22 12.57 0.22
N MET A 23 -0.95 11.68 0.89
CA MET A 23 -1.01 11.64 2.36
C MET A 23 0.37 11.44 3.00
N ILE A 24 1.20 10.57 2.43
CA ILE A 24 2.58 10.38 2.89
C ILE A 24 3.36 11.70 2.77
N ARG A 25 3.24 12.40 1.64
CA ARG A 25 3.88 13.72 1.44
C ARG A 25 3.41 14.80 2.40
N GLU A 26 2.15 14.75 2.81
CA GLU A 26 1.58 15.72 3.76
C GLU A 26 1.95 15.39 5.21
N LYS A 27 2.11 14.11 5.55
CA LYS A 27 2.43 13.65 6.91
C LYS A 27 3.90 13.86 7.29
N PHE A 28 4.82 13.61 6.37
CA PHE A 28 6.25 13.64 6.65
C PHE A 28 6.91 14.87 6.03
N ASN A 29 7.72 15.57 6.83
CA ASN A 29 8.53 16.68 6.36
C ASN A 29 9.79 16.16 5.64
N ASP A 30 10.34 16.97 4.72
CA ASP A 30 11.65 16.74 4.09
C ASP A 30 11.84 15.36 3.43
N ILE A 31 10.79 14.88 2.74
CA ILE A 31 10.88 13.65 1.97
C ILE A 31 11.81 13.85 0.77
N GLU A 32 12.91 13.12 0.76
CA GLU A 32 13.85 13.05 -0.36
C GLU A 32 13.28 12.15 -1.47
N LYS A 33 12.74 10.99 -1.09
CA LYS A 33 12.26 9.98 -2.04
C LYS A 33 11.19 9.09 -1.44
N ILE A 34 10.19 8.77 -2.27
CA ILE A 34 9.22 7.69 -2.00
C ILE A 34 9.50 6.56 -2.98
N PHE A 35 9.97 5.43 -2.46
CA PHE A 35 10.08 4.19 -3.22
C PHE A 35 8.71 3.54 -3.32
N ASN A 36 8.17 3.49 -4.53
CA ASN A 36 7.04 2.64 -4.87
C ASN A 36 7.59 1.43 -5.65
N PRO A 37 7.64 0.24 -5.05
CA PRO A 37 8.34 -0.92 -5.63
C PRO A 37 7.73 -1.38 -6.94
N LEU A 38 6.42 -1.18 -7.13
CA LEU A 38 5.70 -1.62 -8.32
C LEU A 38 6.09 -0.80 -9.56
N LYS A 39 6.73 0.37 -9.38
CA LYS A 39 7.34 1.13 -10.48
C LYS A 39 8.62 0.50 -11.03
N TYR A 40 9.29 -0.37 -10.27
CA TYR A 40 10.61 -0.89 -10.61
C TYR A 40 10.56 -2.30 -11.24
N GLY A 41 9.41 -2.94 -11.38
CA GLY A 41 9.29 -4.24 -12.06
C GLY A 41 10.16 -5.36 -11.45
N LEU A 42 10.21 -6.53 -12.10
CA LEU A 42 10.84 -7.75 -11.54
C LEU A 42 12.38 -7.76 -11.59
N LYS A 43 13.00 -6.83 -12.33
CA LYS A 43 14.45 -6.84 -12.59
C LYS A 43 15.27 -6.08 -11.54
N HIS A 44 14.61 -5.43 -10.58
CA HIS A 44 15.26 -4.60 -9.58
C HIS A 44 15.24 -5.29 -8.22
N ASP A 45 16.30 -5.08 -7.44
CA ASP A 45 16.36 -5.54 -6.05
C ASP A 45 15.50 -4.63 -5.17
N VAL A 46 14.19 -4.91 -5.18
CA VAL A 46 13.20 -4.16 -4.41
C VAL A 46 13.51 -4.21 -2.90
N ARG A 47 14.20 -5.24 -2.41
CA ARG A 47 14.58 -5.33 -0.99
C ARG A 47 15.62 -4.30 -0.60
N SER A 48 16.56 -3.96 -1.49
CA SER A 48 17.55 -2.93 -1.19
C SER A 48 16.88 -1.58 -0.91
N PHE A 49 15.78 -1.28 -1.60
CA PHE A 49 15.01 -0.05 -1.35
C PHE A 49 14.36 -0.03 0.04
N ILE A 50 13.97 -1.18 0.58
CA ILE A 50 13.49 -1.28 1.97
C ILE A 50 14.63 -0.98 2.93
N HIS A 51 15.82 -1.55 2.69
CA HIS A 51 17.00 -1.37 3.56
C HIS A 51 17.55 0.05 3.54
N GLU A 52 17.36 0.78 2.44
CA GLU A 52 17.73 2.18 2.28
C GLU A 52 16.68 3.17 2.83
N SER A 53 15.52 2.70 3.27
CA SER A 53 14.42 3.57 3.70
C SER A 53 14.44 3.82 5.20
N ASP A 54 14.23 5.08 5.59
CA ASP A 54 14.07 5.49 6.98
C ASP A 54 12.73 4.98 7.55
N ALA A 55 11.69 4.89 6.70
CA ALA A 55 10.40 4.34 7.07
C ALA A 55 9.75 3.48 5.98
N VAL A 56 8.89 2.55 6.42
CA VAL A 56 8.01 1.75 5.58
C VAL A 56 6.56 2.05 5.90
N VAL A 57 5.80 2.47 4.89
CA VAL A 57 4.37 2.73 4.99
C VAL A 57 3.61 1.60 4.28
N GLY A 58 2.85 0.82 5.04
CA GLY A 58 2.05 -0.30 4.54
C GLY A 58 0.58 0.07 4.34
N MET A 59 0.01 -0.27 3.18
CA MET A 59 -1.42 -0.12 2.93
C MET A 59 -2.21 -1.37 3.35
N ALA A 60 -3.15 -1.19 4.28
CA ALA A 60 -4.12 -2.21 4.64
C ALA A 60 -5.44 -1.96 3.91
N ILE A 61 -5.89 -2.92 3.09
CA ILE A 61 -7.19 -2.85 2.41
C ILE A 61 -8.21 -3.65 3.22
N SER A 62 -9.30 -3.01 3.65
CA SER A 62 -10.37 -3.66 4.43
C SER A 62 -9.82 -4.43 5.64
N GLU A 63 -8.98 -3.76 6.42
CA GLU A 63 -8.30 -4.28 7.63
C GLU A 63 -7.36 -5.47 7.37
N LYS A 64 -6.85 -5.61 6.14
CA LYS A 64 -5.96 -6.70 5.75
C LYS A 64 -4.68 -6.19 5.10
N PHE A 65 -3.54 -6.71 5.56
CA PHE A 65 -2.31 -6.72 4.78
C PHE A 65 -2.29 -7.95 3.89
N THR A 66 -2.08 -7.72 2.59
CA THR A 66 -1.75 -8.81 1.67
C THR A 66 -0.39 -9.40 2.03
N PHE A 67 -0.11 -10.59 1.51
CA PHE A 67 1.14 -11.32 1.70
C PHE A 67 2.35 -10.46 1.35
N LEU A 68 2.28 -9.71 0.24
CA LEU A 68 3.33 -8.77 -0.16
C LEU A 68 3.53 -7.71 0.91
N VAL A 69 2.47 -6.99 1.29
CA VAL A 69 2.57 -5.87 2.24
C VAL A 69 3.08 -6.33 3.59
N GLN A 70 2.56 -7.44 4.14
CA GLN A 70 3.02 -7.91 5.44
C GLN A 70 4.50 -8.32 5.44
N ASN A 71 5.01 -8.86 4.33
CA ASN A 71 6.40 -9.30 4.25
C ASN A 71 7.35 -8.11 4.12
N GLU A 72 6.98 -7.11 3.32
CA GLU A 72 7.77 -5.88 3.18
C GLU A 72 7.79 -5.09 4.50
N MET A 73 6.65 -5.00 5.20
CA MET A 73 6.58 -4.39 6.53
C MET A 73 7.45 -5.13 7.57
N LYS A 74 7.44 -6.47 7.55
CA LYS A 74 8.31 -7.29 8.42
C LYS A 74 9.79 -7.10 8.09
N GLU A 75 10.13 -7.00 6.81
CA GLU A 75 11.51 -6.76 6.38
C GLU A 75 11.98 -5.36 6.81
N GLY A 76 11.15 -4.34 6.63
CA GLY A 76 11.43 -2.99 7.13
C GLY A 76 11.68 -2.98 8.64
N LYS A 77 10.80 -3.65 9.40
CA LYS A 77 10.96 -3.80 10.85
C LYS A 77 12.30 -4.44 11.22
N LYS A 78 12.67 -5.50 10.51
CA LYS A 78 13.91 -6.25 10.76
C LYS A 78 15.15 -5.38 10.54
N TRP A 79 15.08 -4.43 9.59
CA TRP A 79 16.15 -3.50 9.28
C TRP A 79 16.11 -2.19 10.05
N GLY A 80 15.19 -2.05 11.01
CA GLY A 80 15.12 -0.89 11.90
C GLY A 80 14.43 0.32 11.27
N ALA A 81 13.71 0.17 10.16
CA ALA A 81 12.88 1.24 9.62
C ALA A 81 11.67 1.50 10.51
N ASP A 82 11.28 2.76 10.62
CA ASP A 82 10.03 3.14 11.26
C ASP A 82 8.85 2.61 10.44
N LEU A 83 7.84 2.07 11.11
CA LEU A 83 6.69 1.47 10.44
C LEU A 83 5.48 2.37 10.56
N TYR A 84 4.71 2.45 9.49
CA TYR A 84 3.45 3.16 9.46
C TYR A 84 2.42 2.39 8.65
N THR A 85 1.15 2.64 8.92
CA THR A 85 0.02 1.98 8.27
C THR A 85 -1.00 2.99 7.77
N ILE A 86 -1.48 2.79 6.55
CA ILE A 86 -2.64 3.49 6.00
C ILE A 86 -3.77 2.47 5.83
N ARG A 87 -4.91 2.72 6.48
CA ARG A 87 -6.12 1.89 6.33
C ARG A 87 -6.98 2.41 5.21
N VAL A 88 -7.35 1.54 4.28
CA VAL A 88 -8.16 1.87 3.12
C VAL A 88 -9.36 0.93 3.09
N GLN A 89 -10.57 1.46 3.28
CA GLN A 89 -11.79 0.68 3.04
C GLN A 89 -12.27 0.83 1.59
N ASN A 90 -12.22 2.05 1.07
CA ASN A 90 -12.46 2.43 -0.32
C ASN A 90 -11.85 3.82 -0.59
N LYS A 91 -11.91 4.34 -1.83
CA LYS A 91 -11.34 5.66 -2.16
C LYS A 91 -11.92 6.82 -1.33
N GLU A 92 -13.16 6.68 -0.87
CA GLU A 92 -13.88 7.70 -0.10
C GLU A 92 -13.62 7.56 1.40
N LYS A 93 -12.98 6.46 1.80
CA LYS A 93 -12.75 6.10 3.20
C LYS A 93 -11.34 5.55 3.37
N ILE A 94 -10.40 6.48 3.36
CA ILE A 94 -8.98 6.29 3.66
C ILE A 94 -8.73 6.93 5.03
N GLY A 95 -8.24 6.13 5.98
CA GLY A 95 -7.89 6.57 7.33
C GLY A 95 -6.55 7.30 7.36
N GLU A 96 -6.23 7.88 8.52
CA GLU A 96 -4.96 8.54 8.75
C GLU A 96 -3.76 7.58 8.73
N ILE A 97 -2.55 8.14 8.65
CA ILE A 97 -1.31 7.38 8.78
C ILE A 97 -1.06 7.10 10.27
N GLU A 98 -1.19 5.84 10.66
CA GLU A 98 -0.97 5.34 12.03
C GLU A 98 0.45 4.78 12.18
N GLU A 99 1.06 4.93 13.36
CA GLU A 99 2.37 4.33 13.66
C GLU A 99 2.26 2.81 13.86
N GLY A 100 3.28 2.10 13.38
CA GLY A 100 3.47 0.67 13.56
C GLY A 100 2.68 -0.23 12.61
N MET A 101 2.59 -1.50 13.02
CA MET A 101 1.74 -2.52 12.40
C MET A 101 0.64 -2.89 13.39
N PRO A 102 -0.57 -2.32 13.27
CA PRO A 102 -1.68 -2.60 14.17
C PRO A 102 -1.97 -4.11 14.32
N LYS A 103 -2.33 -4.53 15.54
CA LYS A 103 -2.52 -5.95 15.88
C LYS A 103 -3.79 -6.53 15.24
N GLU A 104 -4.81 -5.70 15.16
CA GLU A 104 -6.12 -5.96 14.57
C GLU A 104 -6.08 -6.11 13.04
N ILE A 105 -5.02 -5.63 12.38
CA ILE A 105 -4.85 -5.85 10.94
C ILE A 105 -4.48 -7.31 10.70
N GLN A 106 -5.37 -7.98 9.97
CA GLN A 106 -5.18 -9.36 9.56
C GLN A 106 -4.04 -9.45 8.54
N LYS A 107 -3.09 -10.36 8.77
CA LYS A 107 -1.91 -10.55 7.94
C LYS A 107 -2.12 -11.81 7.10
N LEU A 108 -2.50 -11.63 5.84
CA LEU A 108 -2.94 -12.72 4.98
C LEU A 108 -1.77 -13.54 4.45
N SER A 109 -1.86 -14.87 4.55
CA SER A 109 -0.98 -15.78 3.82
C SER A 109 -1.06 -15.52 2.30
N LYS A 110 -0.17 -16.16 1.53
CA LYS A 110 -0.20 -16.05 0.07
C LYS A 110 -1.54 -16.51 -0.49
N GLU A 111 -2.01 -17.69 -0.07
CA GLU A 111 -3.28 -18.27 -0.49
C GLU A 111 -4.48 -17.40 -0.10
N GLU A 112 -4.47 -16.87 1.13
CA GLU A 112 -5.51 -15.94 1.61
C GLU A 112 -5.51 -14.63 0.83
N SER A 113 -4.33 -14.12 0.45
CA SER A 113 -4.19 -12.90 -0.35
C SER A 113 -4.70 -13.08 -1.78
N ASP A 114 -4.40 -14.23 -2.39
CA ASP A 114 -4.89 -14.57 -3.72
C ASP A 114 -6.41 -14.72 -3.70
N LYS A 115 -6.96 -15.40 -2.68
CA LYS A 115 -8.41 -15.50 -2.48
C LYS A 115 -9.05 -14.14 -2.26
N PHE A 116 -8.49 -13.31 -1.40
CA PHE A 116 -8.98 -11.96 -1.12
C PHE A 116 -9.00 -11.08 -2.38
N THR A 117 -7.92 -11.09 -3.15
CA THR A 117 -7.82 -10.34 -4.41
C THR A 117 -8.85 -10.83 -5.43
N ASN A 118 -9.00 -12.15 -5.57
CA ASN A 118 -10.02 -12.74 -6.44
C ASN A 118 -11.45 -12.40 -6.02
N GLU A 119 -11.73 -12.40 -4.71
CA GLU A 119 -13.02 -12.01 -4.17
C GLU A 119 -13.31 -10.52 -4.42
N LEU A 120 -12.33 -9.64 -4.22
CA LEU A 120 -12.47 -8.22 -4.55
C LEU A 120 -12.78 -8.01 -6.03
N MET A 121 -12.10 -8.73 -6.92
CA MET A 121 -12.35 -8.66 -8.36
C MET A 121 -13.72 -9.23 -8.77
N LYS A 122 -14.22 -10.26 -8.06
CA LYS A 122 -15.50 -10.92 -8.35
C LYS A 122 -16.72 -10.23 -7.75
N LYS A 123 -16.66 -9.83 -6.47
CA LYS A 123 -17.82 -9.39 -5.68
C LYS A 123 -18.38 -8.04 -6.13
N ASN A 124 -17.58 -7.17 -6.72
CA ASN A 124 -18.05 -5.88 -7.21
C ASN A 124 -17.00 -5.27 -8.12
N ARG A 125 -17.09 -5.53 -9.43
CA ARG A 125 -16.26 -4.83 -10.41
C ARG A 125 -16.39 -3.31 -10.22
N GLU A 126 -17.60 -2.81 -9.97
CA GLU A 126 -17.86 -1.38 -9.71
C GLU A 126 -17.30 -0.86 -8.38
N SER A 127 -17.32 -1.64 -7.29
CA SER A 127 -16.75 -1.21 -6.00
C SER A 127 -15.24 -1.39 -5.93
N PHE A 128 -14.68 -2.36 -6.66
CA PHE A 128 -13.25 -2.48 -6.90
C PHE A 128 -12.76 -1.34 -7.80
N TRP A 129 -13.51 -0.99 -8.86
CA TRP A 129 -13.26 0.24 -9.60
C TRP A 129 -13.51 1.49 -8.76
N SER A 130 -14.43 1.50 -7.79
CA SER A 130 -14.55 2.64 -6.88
C SER A 130 -13.41 2.69 -5.86
N LEU A 131 -12.79 1.55 -5.53
CA LEU A 131 -11.54 1.45 -4.79
C LEU A 131 -10.32 1.92 -5.60
N LEU A 132 -10.35 1.84 -6.94
CA LEU A 132 -9.16 1.99 -7.79
C LEU A 132 -9.21 3.12 -8.83
N LEU A 133 -10.39 3.59 -9.26
CA LEU A 133 -10.54 4.65 -10.24
C LEU A 133 -11.57 5.69 -9.79
N GLY A 134 -11.23 6.94 -10.04
CA GLY A 134 -12.15 8.07 -10.07
C GLY A 134 -13.25 7.84 -11.10
N LYS A 135 -14.33 8.63 -11.02
CA LYS A 135 -15.35 8.66 -12.09
C LYS A 135 -14.60 8.80 -13.42
N HIS A 136 -14.81 7.87 -14.35
CA HIS A 136 -14.58 8.16 -15.76
C HIS A 136 -15.49 9.34 -16.09
N GLY A 137 -14.95 10.55 -15.99
CA GLY A 137 -15.41 11.65 -16.81
C GLY A 137 -15.21 11.19 -18.23
N SER A 138 -16.32 10.87 -18.89
CA SER A 138 -16.42 10.85 -20.32
C SER A 138 -15.65 12.04 -20.89
N ARG A 139 -14.51 11.78 -21.54
CA ARG A 139 -13.90 12.69 -22.50
C ARG A 139 -12.82 11.97 -23.32
N PHE A 140 -13.20 11.83 -24.59
CA PHE A 140 -12.47 11.40 -25.80
C PHE A 140 -12.34 9.89 -26.02
#